data_AF-A0A1Y0G580-F1
#
_entry.id   AF-A0A1Y0G580-F1
#
_cell.length_a   1.000
_cell.length_b   1.000
_cell.length_c   1.000
_cell.angle_alpha   90.00
_cell.angle_beta   90.00
_cell.angle_gamma   90.00
#
_symmetry.space_group_name_H-M   'P 1'
#
loop_
_entity.id
_entity.type
_entity.pdbx_description
1 polymer ?
#
loop_
_entity_poly.entity_id
_entity_poly.type
_entity_poly.pdbx_seq_one_letter_code
_entity_poly.pdbx_strand_id
1 'polypeptide(L)'
;MFSPRSNNDMVLQQDVGFQMKKIVTVVMSLLCSSAFAFDINGYCRQVADAVGGSYQIEEQCRQQERQAQSSLSRKQIPPRVESYCREVGQAVGGSYQIMGTCVQQELAAKARLR
;
A
#
# COMPACT_ATOMS: atom_id res chain seq x y z
N MET A 1 -18.71 24.29 -10.78
CA MET A 1 -18.05 24.04 -12.08
C MET A 1 -17.42 22.66 -12.01
N PHE A 2 -18.06 21.55 -12.41
CA PHE A 2 -18.48 21.14 -13.76
C PHE A 2 -17.36 21.21 -14.82
N SER A 3 -16.98 20.00 -15.27
CA SER A 3 -16.08 19.49 -16.34
C SER A 3 -16.18 20.23 -17.71
N PRO A 4 -15.55 19.82 -18.85
CA PRO A 4 -14.84 18.57 -19.20
C PRO A 4 -13.61 18.71 -20.16
N ARG A 5 -12.91 17.60 -20.48
CA ARG A 5 -12.80 17.06 -21.87
C ARG A 5 -12.09 15.70 -21.92
N SER A 6 -12.85 14.69 -22.30
CA SER A 6 -12.40 13.47 -22.96
C SER A 6 -12.14 13.75 -24.44
N ASN A 7 -11.13 13.12 -25.04
CA ASN A 7 -11.02 12.69 -26.43
C ASN A 7 -9.65 11.97 -26.57
N ASN A 8 -9.60 10.63 -26.57
CA ASN A 8 -9.70 9.76 -27.76
C ASN A 8 -8.86 10.23 -28.95
N ASP A 9 -7.75 9.52 -29.20
CA ASP A 9 -7.38 8.86 -30.46
C ASP A 9 -5.89 8.44 -30.37
N MET A 10 -5.60 7.16 -30.16
CA MET A 10 -5.32 6.20 -31.23
C MET A 10 -3.94 6.42 -31.87
N VAL A 11 -2.94 5.70 -31.35
CA VAL A 11 -1.94 5.05 -32.21
C VAL A 11 -1.76 3.63 -31.69
N LEU A 12 -2.64 2.75 -32.17
CA LEU A 12 -2.30 1.34 -32.38
C LEU A 12 -1.32 1.32 -33.54
N GLN A 13 -0.03 1.09 -33.26
CA GLN A 13 0.87 0.51 -34.25
C GLN A 13 1.98 -0.24 -33.52
N GLN A 14 1.69 -1.52 -33.34
CA GLN A 14 2.69 -2.57 -33.16
C GLN A 14 3.41 -2.75 -34.50
N ASP A 15 4.62 -2.21 -34.63
CA ASP A 15 5.55 -2.66 -35.67
C ASP A 15 6.53 -3.65 -35.04
N VAL A 16 6.16 -4.93 -35.15
CA VAL A 16 7.01 -6.07 -34.82
C VAL A 16 7.94 -6.31 -36.02
N GLY A 17 9.14 -5.72 -35.98
CA GLY A 17 10.15 -5.86 -37.03
C GLY A 17 11.42 -6.54 -36.52
N PHE A 18 11.45 -7.86 -36.62
CA PHE A 18 12.61 -8.73 -36.38
C PHE A 18 13.78 -8.35 -37.32
N GLN A 19 14.87 -7.79 -36.80
CA GLN A 19 16.19 -7.98 -37.40
C GLN A 19 17.30 -8.15 -36.36
N MET A 20 17.87 -9.34 -36.42
CA MET A 20 18.93 -9.89 -35.61
C MET A 20 20.25 -9.14 -35.88
N LYS A 21 20.66 -8.22 -34.98
CA LYS A 21 22.02 -7.68 -34.92
C LYS A 21 22.35 -7.17 -33.52
N LYS A 22 23.00 -8.05 -32.74
CA LYS A 22 23.90 -7.79 -31.60
C LYS A 22 23.69 -6.47 -30.84
N ILE A 23 22.52 -6.23 -30.27
CA ILE A 23 22.34 -5.28 -29.18
C ILE A 23 21.37 -5.94 -28.22
N VAL A 24 21.92 -6.55 -27.16
CA VAL A 24 21.14 -7.03 -26.02
C VAL A 24 20.55 -5.81 -25.34
N THR A 25 19.45 -5.29 -25.90
CA THR A 25 18.68 -4.22 -25.29
C THR A 25 17.81 -4.91 -24.25
N VAL A 26 18.33 -4.99 -23.03
CA VAL A 26 17.54 -5.38 -21.86
C VAL A 26 16.47 -4.30 -21.71
N VAL A 27 15.29 -4.52 -22.28
CA VAL A 27 14.09 -3.76 -21.96
C VAL A 27 13.71 -4.18 -20.55
N MET A 28 14.41 -3.58 -19.58
CA MET A 28 14.10 -3.64 -18.16
C MET A 28 12.74 -2.96 -18.01
N SER A 29 11.71 -3.78 -18.14
CA SER A 29 10.33 -3.38 -18.01
C SER A 29 10.18 -2.83 -16.59
N LEU A 30 9.98 -1.52 -16.47
CA LEU A 30 9.62 -0.85 -15.23
C LEU A 30 8.25 -1.39 -14.80
N LEU A 31 8.26 -2.47 -14.02
CA LEU A 31 7.12 -2.86 -13.20
C LEU A 31 6.92 -1.74 -12.19
N CYS A 32 6.04 -0.81 -12.53
CA CYS A 32 5.58 0.22 -11.61
C CYS A 32 4.69 -0.48 -10.56
N SER A 33 5.33 -1.04 -9.54
CA SER A 33 4.64 -1.57 -8.38
C SER A 33 4.00 -0.38 -7.67
N SER A 34 2.68 -0.24 -7.80
CA SER A 34 1.88 0.72 -7.04
C SER A 34 1.92 0.31 -5.56
N ALA A 35 2.96 0.73 -4.86
CA ALA A 35 3.12 0.56 -3.43
C ALA A 35 2.05 1.41 -2.74
N PHE A 36 0.99 0.76 -2.29
CA PHE A 36 -0.06 1.42 -1.53
C PHE A 36 0.46 1.70 -0.13
N ALA A 37 0.39 2.97 0.30
CA ALA A 37 0.78 3.40 1.65
C ALA A 37 -0.42 3.98 2.38
N PHE A 38 -0.49 3.79 3.69
CA PHE A 38 -1.52 4.43 4.51
C PHE A 38 -1.13 5.88 4.83
N ASP A 39 -2.13 6.76 4.90
CA ASP A 39 -1.93 8.13 5.34
C ASP A 39 -1.92 8.22 6.88
N ILE A 40 -0.72 8.05 7.44
CA ILE A 40 -0.49 8.15 8.89
C ILE A 40 -0.93 9.52 9.44
N ASN A 41 -0.73 10.61 8.68
CA ASN A 41 -1.05 11.94 9.18
C ASN A 41 -2.57 12.15 9.24
N GLY A 42 -3.28 11.76 8.18
CA GLY A 42 -4.74 11.80 8.13
C GLY A 42 -5.38 10.95 9.22
N TYR A 43 -4.92 9.70 9.37
CA TYR A 43 -5.43 8.80 10.40
C TYR A 43 -5.20 9.35 11.81
N CYS A 44 -3.97 9.75 12.15
CA CYS A 44 -3.67 10.21 13.50
C CYS A 44 -4.30 11.55 13.85
N ARG A 45 -4.52 12.44 12.87
CA ARG A 45 -5.31 13.65 13.08
C ARG A 45 -6.75 13.29 13.45
N GLN A 46 -7.40 12.38 12.71
CA GLN A 46 -8.76 11.92 13.05
C GLN A 46 -8.83 11.30 14.45
N VAL A 47 -7.83 10.51 14.84
CA VAL A 47 -7.74 9.92 16.19
C VAL A 47 -7.63 11.01 17.26
N ALA A 48 -6.80 12.02 17.05
CA ALA A 48 -6.66 13.13 17.99
C ALA A 48 -7.92 14.00 18.06
N ASP A 49 -8.56 14.28 16.93
CA ASP A 49 -9.80 15.07 16.85
C ASP A 49 -10.96 14.35 17.56
N ALA A 50 -11.02 13.02 17.47
CA ALA A 50 -12.04 12.21 18.15
C ALA A 50 -12.03 12.35 19.69
N VAL A 51 -10.91 12.81 20.26
CA VAL A 51 -10.72 13.05 21.70
C VAL A 51 -10.53 14.54 22.03
N GLY A 52 -10.88 15.44 21.11
CA GLY A 52 -10.86 16.89 21.31
C GLY A 52 -9.65 17.63 20.73
N GLY A 53 -8.88 17.02 19.83
CA GLY A 53 -7.78 17.66 19.11
C GLY A 53 -6.44 17.67 19.86
N SER A 54 -6.13 16.61 20.60
CA SER A 54 -4.90 16.53 21.42
C SER A 54 -3.64 16.29 20.57
N TYR A 55 -2.75 17.28 20.51
CA TYR A 55 -1.45 17.17 19.83
C TYR A 55 -0.57 16.06 20.39
N GLN A 56 -0.62 15.81 21.71
CA GLN A 56 0.14 14.73 22.33
C GLN A 56 -0.34 13.37 21.81
N ILE A 57 -1.65 13.20 21.63
CA ILE A 57 -2.22 11.95 21.10
C ILE A 57 -1.89 11.80 19.61
N GLU A 58 -1.99 12.88 18.84
CA GLU A 58 -1.59 12.87 17.43
C GLU A 58 -0.11 12.48 17.27
N GLU A 59 0.78 13.10 18.04
CA GLU A 59 2.22 12.80 18.01
C GLU A 59 2.50 11.34 18.34
N GLN A 60 1.94 10.84 19.45
CA GLN A 60 2.14 9.47 19.87
C GLN A 60 1.57 8.46 18.86
N CYS A 61 0.39 8.74 18.29
CA CYS A 61 -0.17 7.93 17.21
C CYS A 61 0.79 7.85 16.02
N ARG A 62 1.32 8.99 15.56
CA ARG A 62 2.22 9.04 14.41
C ARG A 62 3.51 8.25 14.66
N GLN A 63 4.07 8.33 15.87
CA GLN A 63 5.25 7.56 16.25
C GLN A 63 4.97 6.05 16.21
N GLN A 64 3.85 5.61 16.80
CA GLN A 64 3.46 4.20 16.84
C GLN A 64 3.19 3.64 15.44
N GLU A 65 2.49 4.39 14.59
CA GLU A 65 2.18 3.99 13.22
C GLU A 65 3.45 3.84 12.36
N ARG A 66 4.41 4.77 12.48
CA ARG A 66 5.71 4.66 11.79
C ARG A 66 6.50 3.44 12.28
N GLN A 67 6.50 3.17 13.57
CA GLN A 67 7.14 1.98 14.13
C GLN A 67 6.48 0.69 13.62
N ALA A 68 5.15 0.67 13.53
CA ALA A 68 4.40 -0.47 13.00
C ALA A 68 4.69 -0.68 11.50
N GLN A 69 4.66 0.39 10.70
CA GLN A 69 5.04 0.36 9.28
C GLN A 69 6.44 -0.23 9.09
N SER A 70 7.42 0.27 9.84
CA SER A 70 8.80 -0.21 9.81
C SER A 70 8.92 -1.67 10.23
N SER A 71 8.10 -2.11 11.19
CA SER A 71 8.07 -3.51 11.64
C SER A 71 7.44 -4.43 10.61
N LEU A 72 6.43 -3.96 9.87
CA LEU A 72 5.80 -4.70 8.79
C LEU A 72 6.71 -4.84 7.57
N SER A 73 7.43 -3.79 7.18
CA SER A 73 8.32 -3.83 6.02
C SER A 73 9.50 -4.80 6.18
N ARG A 74 9.88 -5.11 7.43
CA ARG A 74 10.91 -6.13 7.74
C ARG A 74 10.37 -7.56 7.79
N LYS A 75 9.05 -7.77 7.84
CA LYS A 75 8.45 -9.11 7.93
C LYS A 75 8.25 -9.67 6.53
N GLN A 76 8.52 -10.96 6.37
CA GLN A 76 8.07 -11.71 5.19
C GLN A 76 6.62 -12.11 5.41
N ILE A 77 5.72 -11.48 4.66
CA ILE A 77 4.28 -11.70 4.76
C ILE A 77 3.83 -12.38 3.46
N PRO A 78 3.09 -13.51 3.53
CA PRO A 78 2.51 -14.11 2.34
C PRO A 78 1.60 -13.10 1.61
N PRO A 79 1.70 -12.95 0.27
CA PRO A 79 0.98 -11.89 -0.46
C PRO A 79 -0.53 -11.85 -0.24
N ARG A 80 -1.18 -13.03 -0.08
CA ARG A 80 -2.61 -13.13 0.23
C ARG A 80 -2.96 -12.51 1.58
N VAL A 81 -2.14 -12.79 2.61
CA VAL A 81 -2.35 -12.25 3.97
C VAL A 81 -2.08 -10.75 3.98
N GLU A 82 -1.05 -10.31 3.26
CA GLU A 82 -0.73 -8.89 3.14
C GLU A 82 -1.89 -8.11 2.49
N SER A 83 -2.45 -8.60 1.37
CA SER A 83 -3.58 -7.96 0.69
C SER A 83 -4.81 -7.88 1.59
N TYR A 84 -5.20 -8.99 2.21
CA TYR A 84 -6.36 -9.03 3.10
C TYR A 84 -6.19 -8.09 4.30
N CYS A 85 -5.06 -8.17 5.00
CA CYS A 85 -4.83 -7.30 6.16
C CYS A 85 -4.63 -5.83 5.79
N ARG A 86 -4.19 -5.54 4.56
CA ARG A 86 -4.17 -4.17 4.04
C ARG A 86 -5.58 -3.63 3.88
N GLU A 87 -6.49 -4.39 3.28
CA GLU A 87 -7.90 -4.01 3.15
C GLU A 87 -8.56 -3.81 4.52
N VAL A 88 -8.28 -4.70 5.48
CA VAL A 88 -8.72 -4.54 6.88
C VAL A 88 -8.20 -3.22 7.48
N GLY A 89 -6.91 -2.92 7.29
CA GLY A 89 -6.30 -1.68 7.75
C GLY A 89 -6.89 -0.43 7.07
N GLN A 90 -7.28 -0.52 5.79
CA GLN A 90 -7.93 0.58 5.07
C GLN A 90 -9.36 0.83 5.55
N ALA A 91 -10.13 -0.23 5.82
CA ALA A 91 -11.53 -0.12 6.25
C ALA A 91 -11.69 0.68 7.56
N VAL A 92 -10.64 0.75 8.37
CA VAL A 92 -10.59 1.47 9.66
C VAL A 92 -9.86 2.82 9.57
N GLY A 93 -9.62 3.33 8.37
CA GLY A 93 -9.01 4.65 8.15
C GLY A 93 -7.51 4.63 7.81
N GLY A 94 -6.90 3.45 7.63
CA GLY A 94 -5.50 3.31 7.19
C GLY A 94 -4.50 3.25 8.36
N SER A 95 -4.51 2.16 9.12
CA SER A 95 -3.57 1.93 10.24
C SER A 95 -2.66 0.72 10.01
N TYR A 96 -1.34 0.97 10.11
CA TYR A 96 -0.30 -0.05 10.14
C TYR A 96 -0.31 -0.86 11.43
N GLN A 97 -0.70 -0.29 12.57
CA GLN A 97 -0.85 -1.07 13.80
C GLN A 97 -1.95 -2.14 13.63
N ILE A 98 -3.08 -1.77 13.03
CA ILE A 98 -4.19 -2.70 12.79
C ILE A 98 -3.81 -3.75 11.74
N MET A 99 -3.24 -3.34 10.61
CA MET A 99 -2.70 -4.29 9.63
C MET A 99 -1.69 -5.26 10.27
N GLY A 100 -0.78 -4.74 11.09
CA GLY A 100 0.25 -5.56 11.73
C GLY A 100 -0.29 -6.56 12.74
N THR A 101 -1.39 -6.21 13.41
CA THR A 101 -2.13 -7.11 14.29
C THR A 101 -2.86 -8.19 13.49
N CYS A 102 -3.56 -7.81 12.41
CA CYS A 102 -4.21 -8.74 11.49
C CYS A 102 -3.21 -9.77 10.93
N VAL A 103 -2.04 -9.32 10.48
CA VAL A 103 -1.00 -10.21 9.94
C VAL A 103 -0.56 -11.24 10.98
N GLN A 104 -0.34 -10.82 12.23
CA GLN A 104 0.04 -11.76 13.30
C GLN A 104 -1.06 -12.79 13.56
N GLN A 105 -2.31 -12.36 13.62
CA GLN A 105 -3.46 -13.22 13.86
C GLN A 105 -3.67 -14.22 12.71
N GLU A 106 -3.59 -13.77 11.46
CA GLU A 106 -3.73 -14.61 10.26
C GLU A 106 -2.63 -15.67 10.18
N LEU A 107 -1.38 -15.28 10.45
CA LEU A 107 -0.27 -16.24 10.46
C LEU A 107 -0.40 -17.27 11.59
N ALA A 108 -0.81 -16.83 12.78
CA ALA A 108 -1.06 -17.74 13.90
C ALA A 108 -2.24 -18.69 13.63
N ALA A 109 -3.34 -18.18 13.06
CA ALA A 109 -4.48 -19.00 12.67
C ALA A 109 -4.11 -20.03 11.60
N LYS A 110 -3.38 -19.60 10.57
CA LYS A 110 -2.85 -20.47 9.53
C LYS A 110 -1.95 -21.59 10.08
N ALA A 111 -1.19 -21.31 11.14
CA ALA A 111 -0.35 -22.31 11.80
C ALA A 111 -1.17 -23.35 12.60
N ARG A 112 -2.32 -22.96 13.18
CA ARG A 112 -3.21 -23.84 13.94
C ARG A 112 -4.12 -24.72 13.07
N LEU A 113 -4.43 -24.29 11.84
CA LEU A 113 -5.29 -25.01 10.90
C LEU A 113 -4.52 -25.96 9.97
N ARG A 114 -3.22 -26.13 10.18
CA ARG A 114 -2.34 -27.03 9.45
C ARG A 114 -2.01 -28.24 10.30
#